data_AF-A0A524DME5-F1
#
_entry.id   AF-A0A524DME5-F1
#
_cell.length_a   1.000
_cell.length_b   1.000
_cell.length_c   1.000
_cell.angle_alpha   90.00
_cell.angle_beta   90.00
_cell.angle_gamma   90.00
#
_symmetry.space_group_name_H-M   'P 1'
#
loop_
_entity.id
_entity.type
_entity.pdbx_description
1 polymer ?
#
loop_
_entity_poly.entity_id
_entity_poly.type
_entity_poly.pdbx_seq_one_letter_code
_entity_poly.pdbx_strand_id
1 'polypeptide(L)' 'MSEDEKLAQKIDFDSIYDLKLTVEEYAEKLQDLLDSSGIGIVEKRKLLRQKIQEFKDEKRRPHHELEKEKRFY' A
#
# COMPACT_ATOMS: atom_id res chain seq x y z
N MET A 1 22.15 0.52 0.63
CA MET A 1 21.09 0.30 -0.37
C MET A 1 21.15 -1.16 -0.77
N SER A 2 20.21 -1.96 -0.27
CA SER A 2 20.10 -3.38 -0.66
C SER A 2 19.67 -3.49 -2.12
N GLU A 3 20.00 -4.59 -2.80
CA GLU A 3 19.58 -4.84 -4.19
C GLU A 3 18.04 -4.88 -4.30
N ASP A 4 17.39 -5.40 -3.27
CA ASP A 4 15.93 -5.45 -3.17
C ASP A 4 15.28 -4.05 -3.06
N GLU A 5 15.88 -3.08 -2.35
CA GLU A 5 15.39 -1.68 -2.30
C GLU A 5 15.42 -1.00 -3.69
N LYS A 6 16.39 -1.36 -4.53
CA LYS A 6 16.48 -0.84 -5.90
C LYS A 6 15.44 -1.48 -6.81
N LEU A 7 15.08 -2.73 -6.57
CA LEU A 7 14.00 -3.42 -7.26
C LEU A 7 12.64 -2.84 -6.85
N ALA A 8 12.43 -2.60 -5.55
CA ALA A 8 11.22 -1.99 -5.03
C ALA A 8 10.94 -0.59 -5.62
N GLN A 9 11.97 0.22 -5.90
CA GLN A 9 11.81 1.52 -6.57
C GLN A 9 11.42 1.42 -8.05
N LYS A 10 11.66 0.28 -8.69
CA LYS A 10 11.25 0.03 -10.08
C LYS A 10 9.82 -0.49 -10.20
N ILE A 11 9.22 -0.88 -9.08
CA ILE A 11 7.86 -1.39 -9.06
C ILE A 11 6.89 -0.22 -9.12
N ASP A 12 6.04 -0.25 -10.15
CA ASP A 12 4.95 0.71 -10.30
C ASP A 12 3.77 0.30 -9.41
N PHE A 13 3.73 0.82 -8.18
CA PHE A 13 2.61 0.57 -7.27
C PHE A 13 1.35 1.35 -7.65
N ASP A 14 1.49 2.44 -8.42
CA ASP A 14 0.36 3.28 -8.81
C ASP A 14 -0.54 2.56 -9.82
N SER A 15 0.02 1.63 -10.61
CA SER A 15 -0.76 0.84 -11.57
C SER A 15 -1.83 -0.05 -10.93
N ILE A 16 -1.64 -0.43 -9.66
CA ILE A 16 -2.59 -1.27 -8.90
C ILE A 16 -3.38 -0.48 -7.85
N TYR A 17 -3.02 0.78 -7.64
CA TYR A 17 -3.61 1.62 -6.62
C TYR A 17 -4.97 2.17 -7.09
N ASP A 18 -6.06 1.57 -6.60
CA ASP A 18 -7.42 2.04 -6.86
C ASP A 18 -8.23 2.02 -5.56
N LEU A 19 -8.65 3.21 -5.11
CA LEU A 19 -9.44 3.41 -3.88
C LEU A 19 -10.82 2.72 -3.93
N LYS A 20 -11.31 2.35 -5.12
CA LYS A 20 -12.54 1.58 -5.28
C LYS A 20 -12.36 0.10 -4.91
N LEU A 21 -11.15 -0.44 -5.00
CA LEU A 21 -10.86 -1.84 -4.65
C LEU A 21 -11.01 -2.07 -3.15
N THR A 22 -11.47 -3.25 -2.77
CA THR A 22 -11.40 -3.70 -1.38
C THR A 22 -9.95 -3.93 -0.95
N VAL A 23 -9.72 -3.98 0.36
CA VAL A 23 -8.38 -4.25 0.91
C VAL A 23 -7.86 -5.62 0.45
N GLU A 24 -8.75 -6.60 0.31
CA GLU A 24 -8.40 -7.95 -0.15
C GLU A 24 -7.98 -7.95 -1.62
N GLU A 25 -8.76 -7.31 -2.50
CA GLU A 25 -8.41 -7.18 -3.92
C GLU A 25 -7.11 -6.40 -4.13
N TYR A 26 -6.86 -5.35 -3.34
CA TYR A 26 -5.59 -4.63 -3.38
C TYR A 26 -4.42 -5.51 -2.91
N ALA A 27 -4.63 -6.33 -1.87
CA ALA A 27 -3.61 -7.25 -1.36
C ALA A 27 -3.25 -8.33 -2.40
N GLU A 28 -4.23 -8.89 -3.10
CA GLU A 28 -4.01 -9.87 -4.17
C GLU A 28 -3.21 -9.26 -5.32
N LYS A 29 -3.62 -8.10 -5.84
CA LYS A 29 -2.89 -7.41 -6.92
C LYS A 29 -1.47 -7.02 -6.52
N LEU A 30 -1.30 -6.56 -5.28
CA LEU A 30 0.02 -6.23 -4.74
C LEU A 30 0.89 -7.49 -4.61
N GLN A 31 0.29 -8.62 -4.25
CA GLN A 31 1.01 -9.88 -4.14
C GLN A 31 1.49 -10.39 -5.51
N ASP A 32 0.63 -10.35 -6.53
CA ASP A 32 0.96 -10.74 -7.91
C ASP A 32 2.07 -9.85 -8.50
N LEU A 33 1.98 -8.55 -8.26
CA LEU A 33 2.97 -7.57 -8.72
C LEU A 33 4.33 -7.75 -8.01
N LEU A 34 4.32 -8.08 -6.72
CA LEU A 34 5.54 -8.43 -6.00
C LEU A 34 6.11 -9.79 -6.41
N ASP A 35 5.29 -10.79 -6.74
CA ASP A 35 5.75 -12.07 -7.30
C ASP A 35 6.43 -11.89 -8.67
N SER A 36 5.90 -10.98 -9.48
CA SER A 36 6.43 -10.65 -10.80
C SER A 36 7.78 -9.92 -10.75
N SER A 37 8.07 -9.26 -9.62
CA SER A 37 9.25 -8.40 -9.45
C SER A 37 10.54 -9.13 -9.07
N GLY A 38 10.45 -10.41 -8.68
CA GLY A 38 11.61 -11.22 -8.27
C GLY A 38 12.23 -10.83 -6.93
N ILE A 39 11.52 -10.07 -6.08
CA ILE A 39 11.98 -9.65 -4.76
C ILE A 39 12.00 -10.83 -3.77
N GLY A 40 12.99 -10.85 -2.87
CA GLY A 40 13.08 -11.84 -1.80
C GLY A 40 11.85 -11.88 -0.88
N ILE A 41 11.50 -13.06 -0.35
CA ILE A 41 10.31 -13.31 0.49
C ILE A 41 10.19 -12.34 1.68
N VAL A 42 11.32 -11.94 2.27
CA VAL A 42 11.35 -11.06 3.44
C VAL A 42 10.92 -9.64 3.07
N GLU A 43 11.50 -9.09 2.00
CA GLU A 43 11.17 -7.76 1.46
C GLU A 43 9.74 -7.71 0.95
N LYS A 44 9.31 -8.76 0.23
CA LYS A 44 7.91 -8.92 -0.21
C LYS A 44 6.93 -8.79 0.95
N ARG A 45 7.15 -9.52 2.05
CA ARG A 45 6.30 -9.44 3.26
C ARG A 45 6.31 -8.07 3.91
N LYS A 46 7.46 -7.37 3.87
CA LYS A 46 7.59 -6.02 4.43
C LYS A 46 6.79 -5.02 3.61
N LEU A 47 6.97 -5.00 2.29
CA LEU A 47 6.26 -4.13 1.36
C LEU A 47 4.75 -4.38 1.38
N LEU A 48 4.35 -5.65 1.38
CA LEU A 48 2.95 -6.04 1.40
C LEU A 48 2.23 -5.51 2.65
N ARG A 49 2.84 -5.65 3.84
CA ARG A 49 2.28 -5.06 5.07
C ARG A 49 2.24 -3.53 5.02
N GLN A 50 3.31 -2.89 4.56
CA GLN A 50 3.41 -1.43 4.53
C GLN A 50 2.37 -0.82 3.60
N LYS A 51 2.28 -1.30 2.36
CA LYS A 51 1.37 -0.78 1.34
C LYS A 51 -0.10 -1.06 1.63
N ILE A 52 -0.43 -2.23 2.20
CA ILE A 52 -1.80 -2.51 2.68
C ILE A 52 -2.19 -1.54 3.81
N GLN A 53 -1.26 -1.24 4.72
CA GLN A 53 -1.52 -0.32 5.81
C GLN A 53 -1.71 1.11 5.29
N GLU A 54 -0.85 1.57 4.36
CA GLU A 54 -1.02 2.85 3.65
C GLU A 54 -2.40 2.93 2.99
N PHE A 55 -2.83 1.90 2.25
CA PHE A 55 -4.15 1.84 1.61
C PHE A 55 -5.31 1.89 2.61
N LYS A 56 -5.20 1.17 3.74
CA LYS A 56 -6.21 1.23 4.82
C LYS A 56 -6.28 2.61 5.46
N ASP A 57 -5.13 3.22 5.70
CA ASP A 57 -5.04 4.53 6.32
C ASP A 57 -5.58 5.60 5.37
N GLU A 58 -5.32 5.50 4.08
CA GLU A 58 -5.83 6.42 3.06
C GLU A 58 -7.34 6.30 2.86
N LYS A 59 -7.89 5.07 2.93
CA LYS A 59 -9.34 4.86 3.03
C LYS A 59 -9.96 5.41 4.32
N ARG A 60 -9.20 5.48 5.41
CA ARG A 60 -9.66 6.01 6.72
C ARG A 60 -9.49 7.53 6.85
N ARG A 61 -8.49 8.12 6.20
CA ARG A 61 -8.21 9.56 6.23
C ARG A 61 -9.37 10.48 5.83
N PRO A 62 -10.26 10.17 4.85
CA PRO A 62 -11.40 11.04 4.57
C PRO A 62 -12.34 11.27 5.77
N HIS A 63 -12.29 10.41 6.80
CA HIS A 63 -13.08 10.60 8.02
C HIS A 63 -12.39 11.45 9.10
N HIS A 64 -11.06 11.61 9.06
CA HIS A 64 -10.32 12.19 10.18
C HIS A 64 -10.14 13.72 10.08
N GLU A 65 -10.28 14.31 8.90
CA GLU A 65 -10.33 15.77 8.76
C GLU A 65 -11.66 16.35 9.26
N LEU A 66 -12.78 15.63 9.12
CA LEU A 66 -14.11 16.07 9.59
C LEU A 66 -14.27 16.07 11.13
N GLU A 67 -13.51 15.26 11.86
CA GLU A 67 -13.58 15.23 13.33
C GLU A 67 -12.75 16.32 14.00
N LYS A 68 -11.75 16.90 13.31
CA LYS A 68 -10.95 18.01 13.85
C LYS A 68 -11.70 19.34 13.82
N GLU A 69 -12.62 19.55 12.87
CA GLU A 69 -13.46 20.76 12.83
C GLU A 69 -14.58 20.76 13.87
N LYS A 70 -15.01 19.61 14.39
CA LYS A 70 -16.14 19.53 15.34
C LYS A 70 -15.78 19.74 16.81
N ARG A 71 -14.51 19.99 17.14
CA ARG A 71 -14.06 20.28 18.54
C ARG A 71 -13.77 21.75 18.82
N PHE A 72 -14.23 22.65 17.96
CA PHE A 72 -14.23 24.09 18.22
C PHE A 72 -15.65 24.64 18.07
N TYR A 73 -16.54 24.28 18.99
CA TYR A 73 -17.78 25.04 19.27
C TYR A 73 -18.15 24.88 20.74
#